data_AF-A0A9E2B635-F1
#
_entry.id   AF-A0A9E2B635-F1
#
_cell.length_a   1.000
_cell.length_b   1.000
_cell.length_c   1.000
_cell.angle_alpha   90.00
_cell.angle_beta   90.00
_cell.angle_gamma   90.00
#
_symmetry.space_group_name_H-M   'P 1'
#
loop_
_entity.id
_entity.type
_entity.pdbx_description
1 polymer ?
#
loop_
_entity_poly.entity_id
_entity_poly.type
_entity_poly.pdbx_seq_one_letter_code
_entity_poly.pdbx_strand_id
1 'polypeptide(L)'
;TTTWVGFDNQRSMGNRETGGRAALPMWIEFMRAALEGSPENLQEQPEGLVTIRIDYETGKRAGLESRRSLFEVFRVENAPKEKALLQSKSNDSGGIILNAPETEDEIVEDIF
;
A
#
# COMPACT_ATOMS: atom_id res chain seq x y z
N THR A 1 7.36 20.23 5.31
CA THR A 1 7.72 20.64 6.68
C THR A 1 8.41 19.49 7.39
N THR A 2 9.46 19.76 8.15
CA THR A 2 10.13 18.77 9.02
C THR A 2 10.05 19.25 10.47
N THR A 3 10.01 18.33 11.43
CA THR A 3 10.02 18.61 12.86
C THR A 3 11.06 17.74 13.55
N TRP A 4 11.73 18.29 14.56
CA TRP A 4 12.71 17.60 15.36
C TRP A 4 12.63 18.09 16.81
N VAL A 5 12.88 17.19 17.75
CA VAL A 5 12.94 17.50 19.18
C VAL A 5 14.09 16.71 19.80
N GLY A 6 14.84 17.36 20.67
CA GLY A 6 15.96 16.75 21.38
C GLY A 6 16.62 17.76 22.31
N PHE A 7 17.53 17.28 23.16
CA PHE A 7 18.38 18.15 23.96
C PHE A 7 19.67 18.47 23.19
N ASP A 8 20.17 19.68 23.34
CA ASP A 8 21.43 20.13 22.71
C ASP A 8 22.64 19.28 23.11
N ASN A 9 22.58 18.62 24.27
CA ASN A 9 23.66 17.81 24.85
C ASN A 9 23.51 16.28 24.63
N GLN A 10 22.77 15.86 23.60
CA GLN A 10 22.58 14.45 23.20
C GLN A 10 22.07 13.53 24.33
N ARG A 11 21.41 14.11 25.34
CA ARG A 11 20.84 13.33 26.43
C ARG A 11 19.60 12.56 25.96
N SER A 12 19.41 11.36 26.49
CA SER A 12 18.18 10.60 26.30
C SER A 12 16.96 11.37 26.82
N MET A 13 15.89 11.38 26.04
CA MET A 13 14.58 11.91 26.45
C MET A 13 13.77 10.87 27.25
N GLY A 14 14.26 9.64 27.36
CA GLY A 14 13.62 8.54 28.07
C GLY A 14 13.11 7.44 27.13
N ASN A 15 12.97 6.22 27.66
CA ASN A 15 12.74 5.00 26.87
C ASN A 15 11.41 4.98 26.08
N ARG A 16 10.50 5.92 26.35
CA ARG A 16 9.21 6.01 25.67
C ARG A 16 9.10 7.24 24.77
N GLU A 17 10.12 8.09 24.70
CA GLU A 17 10.09 9.30 23.87
C GLU A 17 10.60 8.96 22.46
N THR A 18 9.68 8.54 21.60
CA THR A 18 9.93 8.29 20.17
C THR A 18 9.48 9.49 19.34
N GLY A 19 9.90 9.59 18.07
CA GLY A 19 9.47 10.67 17.19
C GLY A 19 7.95 10.80 17.07
N GLY A 20 7.22 9.67 17.07
CA GLY A 20 5.76 9.65 17.05
C GLY A 20 5.08 10.21 18.31
N ARG A 21 5.77 10.19 19.46
CA ARG A 21 5.24 10.75 20.71
C ARG A 21 5.76 12.16 20.99
N ALA A 22 7.02 12.42 20.67
CA ALA A 22 7.69 13.66 21.03
C ALA A 22 7.59 14.73 19.92
N ALA A 23 7.79 14.37 18.65
CA ALA A 23 7.88 15.33 17.55
C ALA A 23 6.56 15.47 16.75
N LEU A 24 5.88 14.35 16.50
CA LEU A 24 4.67 14.29 15.66
C LEU A 24 3.52 15.19 16.17
N PRO A 25 3.22 15.31 17.49
CA PRO A 25 2.13 16.17 17.95
C PRO A 25 2.32 17.64 17.56
N MET A 26 3.55 18.16 17.67
CA MET A 26 3.88 19.54 17.29
C MET A 26 3.71 19.76 15.78
N TRP A 27 4.08 18.77 14.95
CA TRP A 27 3.85 18.84 13.51
C TRP A 27 2.36 18.83 13.17
N ILE A 28 1.56 17.99 13.84
CA ILE A 28 0.11 17.94 13.63
C ILE A 28 -0.53 19.29 13.98
N GLU A 29 -0.15 19.88 15.11
CA GLU A 29 -0.65 21.20 15.52
C GLU A 29 -0.32 22.29 14.50
N PHE A 30 0.95 22.33 14.05
CA PHE A 30 1.38 23.27 13.02
C PHE A 30 0.63 23.08 11.70
N MET A 31 0.55 21.84 11.20
CA MET A 31 -0.10 21.57 9.91
C MET A 31 -1.61 21.77 9.96
N ARG A 32 -2.26 21.57 11.11
CA ARG A 32 -3.69 21.85 11.29
C ARG A 32 -4.00 23.33 11.03
N ALA A 33 -3.20 24.24 11.58
CA ALA A 33 -3.35 25.67 11.35
C ALA A 33 -2.89 26.05 9.93
N ALA A 34 -1.77 25.50 9.46
CA ALA A 34 -1.20 25.86 8.16
C ALA A 34 -2.05 25.40 6.96
N LEU A 35 -2.80 24.30 7.10
CA LEU A 35 -3.67 23.76 6.05
C LEU A 35 -5.14 24.17 6.21
N GLU A 36 -5.48 25.00 7.20
CA GLU A 36 -6.86 25.44 7.41
C GLU A 36 -7.38 26.18 6.17
N GLY A 37 -8.48 25.68 5.60
CA GLY A 37 -9.08 26.23 4.37
C GLY A 37 -8.34 25.89 3.07
N SER A 38 -7.23 25.14 3.13
CA SER A 38 -6.58 24.63 1.92
C SER A 38 -7.43 23.50 1.31
N PRO A 39 -7.69 23.52 -0.02
CA PRO A 39 -8.32 22.38 -0.66
C PRO A 39 -7.40 21.16 -0.60
N GLU A 40 -8.01 19.98 -0.58
CA GLU A 40 -7.28 18.73 -0.75
C GLU A 40 -6.70 18.68 -2.16
N ASN A 41 -5.41 18.36 -2.26
CA ASN A 41 -4.70 18.21 -3.52
C ASN A 41 -4.06 16.82 -3.55
N LEU A 42 -4.72 15.91 -4.25
CA LEU A 42 -4.20 14.58 -4.52
C LEU A 42 -3.30 14.65 -5.75
N GLN A 43 -2.08 14.14 -5.62
CA GLN A 43 -1.19 14.02 -6.76
C GLN A 43 -1.75 13.00 -7.74
N GLU A 44 -1.69 13.33 -9.04
CA GLU A 44 -2.01 12.37 -10.09
C GLU A 44 -1.04 11.19 -10.03
N GLN A 45 -1.56 9.98 -10.25
CA GLN A 45 -0.77 8.77 -10.27
C GLN A 45 0.24 8.84 -11.42
N PRO A 46 1.55 8.79 -11.15
CA PRO A 46 2.57 8.75 -12.20
C PRO A 46 2.45 7.49 -13.07
N GLU A 47 2.93 7.59 -14.32
CA GLU A 47 3.07 6.44 -15.20
C GLU A 47 3.93 5.33 -14.58
N GLY A 48 3.64 4.08 -14.92
CA GLY A 48 4.38 2.92 -14.42
C GLY A 48 3.99 2.50 -13.00
N LEU A 49 2.90 3.04 -12.45
CA LEU A 49 2.24 2.55 -11.25
C LEU A 49 0.89 1.93 -11.61
N VAL A 50 0.58 0.79 -11.00
CA VAL A 50 -0.70 0.09 -11.14
C VAL A 50 -1.31 -0.17 -9.77
N THR A 51 -2.64 -0.05 -9.69
CA THR A 51 -3.40 -0.42 -8.50
C THR A 51 -4.02 -1.78 -8.74
N ILE A 52 -3.62 -2.80 -7.97
CA ILE A 52 -4.18 -4.15 -8.11
C ILE A 52 -4.83 -4.61 -6.82
N ARG A 53 -5.82 -5.50 -6.95
CA ARG A 53 -6.45 -6.15 -5.80
C ARG A 53 -5.57 -7.32 -5.33
N ILE A 54 -5.10 -7.26 -4.09
CA ILE A 54 -4.28 -8.31 -3.47
C ILE A 54 -5.03 -9.01 -2.34
N ASP A 55 -4.70 -10.28 -2.13
CA ASP A 55 -5.14 -11.06 -0.99
C ASP A 55 -4.32 -10.66 0.26
N TYR A 56 -5.01 -10.27 1.32
CA TYR A 56 -4.38 -9.72 2.53
C TYR A 56 -3.44 -10.71 3.22
N GLU A 57 -3.73 -12.01 3.16
CA GLU A 57 -2.97 -13.02 3.88
C GLU A 57 -1.74 -13.46 3.09
N THR A 58 -1.87 -13.58 1.77
CA THR A 58 -0.82 -14.14 0.91
C THR A 58 0.03 -13.10 0.21
N GLY A 59 -0.45 -11.86 0.08
CA GLY A 59 0.20 -10.80 -0.71
C GLY A 59 0.19 -11.05 -2.22
N LYS A 60 -0.47 -12.13 -2.67
CA LYS A 60 -0.66 -12.46 -4.09
C LYS A 60 -1.84 -11.68 -4.65
N ARG A 61 -1.99 -11.67 -5.97
CA ARG A 61 -3.18 -11.08 -6.60
C ARG A 61 -4.43 -11.82 -6.11
N ALA A 62 -5.43 -11.08 -5.69
CA ALA A 62 -6.66 -11.64 -5.13
C ALA A 62 -7.35 -12.53 -6.18
N GLY A 63 -7.70 -13.74 -5.79
CA GLY A 63 -8.57 -14.60 -6.58
C GLY A 63 -10.04 -14.26 -6.30
N LEU A 64 -10.96 -14.85 -7.08
CA LEU A 64 -12.42 -14.72 -6.85
C LEU A 64 -12.84 -15.12 -5.43
N GLU A 65 -12.13 -16.08 -4.84
CA GLU A 65 -12.40 -16.63 -3.51
C GLU A 65 -11.65 -15.92 -2.36
N SER A 66 -10.85 -14.88 -2.66
CA SER A 66 -10.15 -14.10 -1.63
C SER A 66 -11.15 -13.35 -0.77
N ARG A 67 -11.48 -13.93 0.39
CA ARG A 67 -12.43 -13.37 1.36
C ARG A 67 -11.95 -12.04 1.94
N ARG A 68 -10.63 -11.83 2.00
CA ARG A 68 -10.00 -10.60 2.49
C ARG A 68 -9.02 -10.08 1.45
N SER A 69 -9.44 -9.05 0.75
CA SER A 69 -8.64 -8.39 -0.28
C SER A 69 -8.59 -6.89 -0.06
N LEU A 70 -7.48 -6.26 -0.44
CA LEU A 70 -7.35 -4.80 -0.49
C LEU A 70 -6.71 -4.37 -1.80
N PHE A 71 -6.87 -3.09 -2.15
CA PHE A 71 -6.16 -2.48 -3.27
C PHE A 71 -4.81 -1.96 -2.79
N GLU A 72 -3.76 -2.26 -3.54
CA GLU A 72 -2.41 -1.77 -3.27
C GLU A 72 -1.75 -1.29 -4.56
N VAL A 73 -0.86 -0.31 -4.44
CA VAL A 73 -0.16 0.31 -5.57
C VAL A 73 1.22 -0.32 -5.72
N PHE A 74 1.53 -0.77 -6.94
CA PHE A 74 2.82 -1.34 -7.29
C PHE A 74 3.42 -0.60 -8.47
N ARG A 75 4.74 -0.61 -8.57
CA ARG A 75 5.38 -0.44 -9.87
C ARG A 75 4.99 -1.63 -10.75
N VAL A 76 4.74 -1.43 -12.04
CA VAL A 76 4.27 -2.49 -12.95
C VAL A 76 5.16 -3.73 -12.87
N GLU A 77 6.48 -3.55 -12.84
CA GLU A 77 7.45 -4.65 -12.80
C GLU A 77 7.42 -5.46 -11.49
N ASN A 78 6.91 -4.88 -10.41
CA ASN A 78 6.87 -5.47 -9.07
C ASN A 78 5.48 -5.98 -8.67
N ALA A 79 4.47 -5.81 -9.54
CA ALA A 79 3.11 -6.25 -9.26
C ALA A 79 3.04 -7.79 -9.10
N PRO A 80 2.38 -8.31 -8.04
CA PRO A 80 2.13 -9.74 -7.88
C PRO A 80 1.47 -10.38 -9.11
N LYS A 81 2.23 -11.24 -9.80
CA LYS A 81 1.80 -11.91 -11.04
C LYS A 81 0.84 -13.08 -10.79
N GLU A 82 1.14 -13.86 -9.76
CA GLU A 82 0.37 -15.05 -9.40
C GLU A 82 -0.96 -14.65 -8.73
N LYS A 83 -2.06 -15.28 -9.16
CA LYS A 83 -3.31 -15.26 -8.37
C LYS A 83 -3.14 -16.19 -7.16
N ALA A 84 -3.76 -15.84 -6.03
CA ALA A 84 -3.84 -16.73 -4.88
C ALA A 84 -4.47 -18.07 -5.33
N LEU A 85 -3.65 -19.14 -5.34
CA LEU A 85 -4.08 -20.45 -5.85
C LEU A 85 -5.12 -21.07 -4.93
N LEU A 86 -6.09 -21.76 -5.53
CA LEU A 86 -6.97 -22.67 -4.82
C LEU A 86 -6.11 -23.71 -4.10
N GLN A 87 -6.19 -23.78 -2.77
CA GLN A 87 -5.84 -25.00 -2.07
C GLN A 87 -7.04 -25.97 -2.17
N SER A 88 -7.46 -26.32 -3.38
CA SER A 88 -8.41 -27.43 -3.57
C SER A 88 -7.63 -28.73 -3.57
N LYS A 89 -7.76 -29.51 -2.50
CA LYS A 89 -7.47 -30.95 -2.56
C LYS A 89 -8.47 -31.60 -3.54
N SER A 90 -8.17 -31.59 -4.82
CA SER A 90 -8.89 -32.40 -5.81
C SER A 90 -7.95 -32.72 -6.96
N ASN A 91 -7.57 -33.99 -7.03
CA ASN A 91 -7.01 -34.62 -8.21
C ASN A 91 -8.03 -34.48 -9.36
N ASP A 92 -7.88 -33.50 -10.23
CA ASP A 92 -8.18 -33.70 -11.64
C ASP A 92 -7.43 -32.70 -12.52
N SER A 93 -7.02 -33.18 -13.68
CA SER A 93 -6.01 -32.57 -14.54
C SER A 93 -6.67 -31.63 -15.53
N GLY A 94 -6.39 -30.32 -15.42
CA GLY A 94 -6.84 -29.33 -16.41
C GLY A 94 -7.10 -27.94 -15.85
N GLY A 95 -6.19 -27.40 -15.04
CA GLY A 95 -6.30 -26.00 -14.61
C GLY A 95 -5.96 -25.06 -15.77
N ILE A 96 -6.90 -24.20 -16.17
CA ILE A 96 -6.60 -23.07 -17.07
C ILE A 96 -5.64 -22.14 -16.32
N ILE A 97 -4.40 -22.03 -16.79
CA ILE A 97 -3.45 -21.02 -16.30
C ILE A 97 -3.87 -19.69 -16.91
N LEU A 98 -4.63 -18.89 -16.16
CA LEU A 98 -4.84 -17.49 -16.51
C LEU A 98 -3.53 -16.76 -16.20
N ASN A 99 -2.78 -16.43 -17.25
CA ASN A 99 -1.50 -15.74 -17.15
C ASN A 99 -1.66 -14.38 -16.43
N ALA A 100 -0.53 -13.89 -15.91
CA ALA A 100 -0.48 -12.55 -15.34
C ALA A 100 -0.62 -11.51 -16.46
N PRO A 101 -1.40 -10.44 -16.26
CA PRO A 101 -1.44 -9.34 -17.21
C PRO A 101 -0.04 -8.75 -17.32
N GLU A 102 0.48 -8.62 -18.54
CA GLU A 102 1.81 -8.10 -18.82
C GLU A 102 1.80 -6.59 -19.09
N THR A 103 0.61 -6.01 -19.27
CA THR A 103 0.40 -4.61 -19.63
C THR A 103 -0.64 -3.94 -18.73
N GLU A 104 -0.58 -2.61 -18.64
CA GLU A 104 -1.54 -1.81 -17.87
C GLU A 104 -2.98 -2.03 -18.38
N ASP A 105 -3.18 -2.15 -19.69
CA ASP A 105 -4.49 -2.36 -20.30
C ASP A 105 -5.15 -3.67 -19.83
N GLU A 106 -4.39 -4.76 -19.71
CA GLU A 106 -4.91 -6.04 -19.22
C GLU A 106 -5.22 -6.03 -17.72
N ILE A 107 -4.54 -5.18 -16.94
CA ILE A 107 -4.85 -4.99 -15.51
C ILE A 107 -6.16 -4.24 -15.36
N VAL A 108 -6.40 -3.21 -16.18
CA VAL A 108 -7.63 -2.41 -16.16
C VAL A 108 -8.84 -3.28 -16.52
N GLU A 109 -8.72 -4.21 -17.47
CA GLU A 109 -9.81 -5.17 -17.77
C GLU A 109 -10.09 -6.18 -16.64
N ASP A 110 -9.09 -6.61 -15.85
CA ASP A 110 -9.30 -7.54 -14.71
C ASP A 110 -9.89 -6.82 -13.47
N ILE A 111 -9.98 -5.48 -13.50
CA ILE A 111 -10.54 -4.63 -12.43
C ILE A 111 -12.05 -4.36 -12.64
N PHE A 112 -12.56 -4.39 -13.88
CA PHE A 112 -13.96 -4.11 -14.25
C PHE A 112 -14.74 -5.36 -14.69
#